data_AF-A0A5C0XQC0-F1
#
_entry.id   AF-A0A5C0XQC0-F1
#
_cell.length_a   1.000
_cell.length_b   1.000
_cell.length_c   1.000
_cell.angle_alpha   90.00
_cell.angle_beta   90.00
_cell.angle_gamma   90.00
#
_symmetry.space_group_name_H-M   'P 1'
#
loop_
_entity.id
_entity.type
_entity.pdbx_description
1 polymer ?
#
loop_
_entity_poly.entity_id
_entity_poly.type
_entity_poly.pdbx_seq_one_letter_code
_entity_poly.pdbx_strand_id
1 'polypeptide(L)'
;MNLSEYPFIAPADFFVILLSTIMYYEFLKTGFEVFTYKRPRKFILFALSVGATLVTLFGNILAAMAFTFFTVLAYKKLEIKEAILITLVAEFGFMIAFISLYFIFTTLGTIFGIEGLELNLDWDELIHYAMHS
;
A
#
# COMPACT_ATOMS: atom_id res chain seq x y z
N MET A 1 3.02 29.34 2.02
CA MET A 1 2.87 28.03 1.35
C MET A 1 1.82 28.18 0.26
N ASN A 2 2.24 28.18 -0.99
CA ASN A 2 1.36 28.32 -2.15
C ASN A 2 0.74 26.95 -2.44
N LEU A 3 -0.59 26.85 -2.41
CA LEU A 3 -1.34 25.62 -2.72
C LEU A 3 -1.30 25.23 -4.21
N SER A 4 -0.52 25.95 -5.03
CA SER A 4 -0.33 25.74 -6.47
C SER A 4 0.90 24.89 -6.82
N GLU A 5 1.70 24.49 -5.84
CA GLU A 5 2.89 23.63 -6.03
C GLU A 5 2.55 22.13 -5.94
N TYR A 6 1.31 21.78 -5.60
CA TYR A 6 0.82 20.42 -5.82
C TYR A 6 0.33 20.36 -7.27
N PRO A 7 1.06 19.72 -8.21
CA PRO A 7 0.43 19.36 -9.46
C PRO A 7 -0.81 18.56 -9.10
N PHE A 8 -1.95 18.92 -9.68
CA PHE A 8 -3.14 18.09 -9.63
C PHE A 8 -2.70 16.65 -9.83
N ILE A 9 -2.88 15.81 -8.80
CA ILE A 9 -2.62 14.36 -8.80
C ILE A 9 -2.89 13.86 -10.21
N ALA A 10 -1.84 13.50 -10.94
CA ALA A 10 -1.98 13.16 -12.34
C ALA A 10 -2.96 11.97 -12.43
N PRO A 11 -3.71 11.79 -13.53
CA PRO A 11 -4.57 10.61 -13.69
C PRO A 11 -3.82 9.29 -13.43
N ALA A 12 -2.51 9.27 -13.70
CA ALA A 12 -1.60 8.17 -13.38
C ALA A 12 -1.48 7.92 -11.86
N ASP A 13 -1.40 8.96 -11.03
CA ASP A 13 -1.28 8.83 -9.58
C ASP A 13 -2.57 8.25 -8.97
N PHE A 14 -3.74 8.66 -9.45
CA PHE A 14 -5.01 8.04 -9.06
C PHE A 14 -5.06 6.56 -9.44
N PHE A 15 -4.54 6.22 -10.62
CA PHE A 15 -4.46 4.83 -11.07
C PHE A 15 -3.52 4.00 -10.18
N VAL A 16 -2.35 4.53 -9.82
CA VAL A 16 -1.39 3.88 -8.93
C VAL A 16 -1.98 3.69 -7.54
N ILE A 17 -2.67 4.69 -6.98
CA ILE A 17 -3.32 4.59 -5.66
C ILE A 17 -4.43 3.53 -5.69
N LEU A 18 -5.27 3.52 -6.73
CA LEU A 18 -6.33 2.53 -6.89
C LEU A 18 -5.76 1.11 -7.01
N LEU A 19 -4.74 0.94 -7.86
CA LEU A 19 -4.09 -0.35 -8.05
C LEU A 19 -3.41 -0.83 -6.77
N SER A 20 -2.69 0.05 -6.08
CA SER A 20 -2.07 -0.20 -4.77
C SER A 20 -3.09 -0.67 -3.75
N THR A 21 -4.24 0.00 -3.69
CA THR A 21 -5.34 -0.36 -2.79
C THR A 21 -5.89 -1.76 -3.10
N ILE A 22 -6.06 -2.10 -4.38
CA ILE A 22 -6.53 -3.41 -4.82
C ILE A 22 -5.51 -4.51 -4.45
N MET A 23 -4.22 -4.24 -4.65
CA MET A 23 -3.17 -5.19 -4.28
C MET A 23 -3.14 -5.43 -2.77
N TYR A 24 -3.17 -4.35 -1.98
CA TYR A 24 -3.25 -4.43 -0.52
C TYR A 24 -4.46 -5.27 -0.09
N TYR A 25 -5.62 -5.03 -0.70
CA TYR A 25 -6.85 -5.80 -0.45
C TYR A 25 -6.67 -7.30 -0.70
N GLU A 26 -6.06 -7.70 -1.81
CA GLU A 26 -5.86 -9.12 -2.11
C GLU A 26 -4.86 -9.78 -1.14
N PHE A 27 -3.79 -9.10 -0.73
CA PHE A 27 -2.88 -9.65 0.29
C PHE A 27 -3.54 -9.77 1.65
N LEU A 28 -4.28 -8.75 2.07
CA LEU A 28 -5.00 -8.74 3.33
C LEU A 28 -6.06 -9.86 3.36
N LYS A 29 -6.85 -9.98 2.29
CA LYS A 29 -7.83 -11.06 2.12
C LYS A 29 -7.16 -12.44 2.15
N THR A 30 -6.04 -12.60 1.45
CA THR A 30 -5.27 -13.86 1.43
C THR A 30 -4.77 -14.20 2.83
N GLY A 31 -4.23 -13.22 3.56
CA GLY A 31 -3.81 -13.41 4.96
C GLY A 31 -4.97 -13.90 5.83
N PHE A 32 -6.14 -13.26 5.73
CA PHE A 32 -7.33 -13.70 6.46
C PHE A 32 -7.75 -15.13 6.09
N GLU A 33 -7.85 -15.44 4.80
CA GLU A 33 -8.31 -16.76 4.33
C GLU A 33 -7.34 -17.88 4.70
N VAL A 34 -6.03 -17.65 4.60
CA VAL A 34 -5.00 -18.66 4.87
C VAL A 34 -4.78 -18.87 6.36
N PHE A 35 -4.67 -17.80 7.15
CA PHE A 35 -4.28 -17.93 8.56
C PHE A 35 -5.44 -18.09 9.52
N THR A 36 -6.63 -17.61 9.16
CA THR A 36 -7.80 -17.65 10.08
C THR A 36 -8.94 -18.51 9.55
N TYR A 37 -8.88 -18.93 8.27
CA TYR A 37 -9.97 -19.59 7.54
C TYR A 37 -11.31 -18.83 7.60
N LYS A 38 -11.28 -17.55 8.00
CA LYS A 38 -12.44 -16.67 8.09
C LYS A 38 -12.44 -15.77 6.86
N ARG A 39 -13.64 -15.47 6.38
CA ARG A 39 -13.87 -14.46 5.35
C ARG A 39 -14.43 -13.20 6.00
N PRO A 40 -13.64 -12.12 6.10
CA PRO A 40 -14.15 -10.83 6.56
C PRO A 40 -15.22 -10.29 5.61
N ARG A 41 -16.04 -9.35 6.09
CA ARG A 41 -16.95 -8.63 5.21
C ARG A 41 -16.14 -7.81 4.21
N LYS A 42 -16.45 -7.94 2.91
CA LYS A 42 -15.76 -7.25 1.82
C LYS A 42 -15.60 -5.74 2.05
N PHE A 43 -16.65 -5.08 2.56
CA PHE A 43 -16.63 -3.65 2.86
C PHE A 43 -15.59 -3.27 3.93
N ILE A 44 -15.45 -4.09 4.98
CA ILE A 44 -14.49 -3.83 6.07
C ILE A 44 -13.07 -4.05 5.58
N LEU A 45 -12.84 -5.14 4.82
CA LEU A 45 -11.56 -5.39 4.16
C LEU A 45 -11.17 -4.20 3.28
N PHE A 46 -12.09 -3.73 2.42
CA PHE A 46 -11.81 -2.63 1.51
C PHE A 46 -11.50 -1.32 2.26
N ALA A 47 -12.30 -0.97 3.27
CA ALA A 47 -12.03 0.22 4.09
C ALA A 47 -10.67 0.15 4.80
N LEU A 48 -10.32 -1.02 5.33
CA LEU A 48 -9.01 -1.27 5.93
C LEU A 48 -7.89 -1.14 4.90
N SER A 49 -8.05 -1.70 3.70
CA SER A 49 -7.06 -1.60 2.62
C SER A 49 -6.84 -0.15 2.17
N VAL A 50 -7.91 0.64 2.03
CA VAL A 50 -7.80 2.07 1.71
C VAL A 50 -7.03 2.80 2.82
N GLY A 51 -7.43 2.60 4.08
CA GLY A 51 -6.78 3.23 5.22
C GLY A 51 -5.30 2.87 5.32
N ALA A 52 -4.98 1.57 5.22
CA ALA A 52 -3.61 1.07 5.29
C ALA A 52 -2.77 1.61 4.13
N THR A 53 -3.28 1.54 2.89
CA THR A 53 -2.58 2.06 1.70
C THR A 53 -2.25 3.54 1.85
N LEU A 54 -3.20 4.36 2.33
CA LEU A 54 -2.95 5.79 2.56
C LEU A 54 -1.91 6.02 3.65
N VAL A 55 -1.95 5.26 4.75
CA VAL A 55 -0.95 5.36 5.81
C VAL A 55 0.43 4.91 5.33
N THR A 56 0.51 3.88 4.48
CA THR A 56 1.79 3.42 3.91
C THR A 56 2.37 4.44 2.92
N LEU A 57 1.53 5.07 2.09
CA LEU A 57 1.98 6.01 1.06
C LEU A 57 2.31 7.41 1.61
N PHE A 58 1.52 7.93 2.56
CA PHE A 58 1.67 9.29 3.08
C PHE A 58 2.26 9.36 4.49
N GLY A 59 2.44 8.22 5.14
CA GLY A 59 3.00 8.11 6.48
C GLY A 59 4.30 7.33 6.45
N ASN A 60 4.38 6.29 7.29
CA ASN A 60 5.50 5.36 7.26
C ASN A 60 5.01 3.91 7.40
N ILE A 61 5.88 2.98 7.00
CA ILE A 61 5.59 1.53 7.03
C ILE A 61 5.28 1.06 8.46
N LEU A 62 5.96 1.58 9.48
CA LEU A 62 5.71 1.16 10.87
C LEU A 62 4.32 1.57 11.36
N ALA A 63 3.84 2.76 10.98
CA ALA A 63 2.51 3.25 11.29
C ALA A 63 1.44 2.46 10.52
N ALA A 64 1.71 2.12 9.25
CA ALA A 64 0.82 1.26 8.48
C ALA A 64 0.70 -0.14 9.11
N MET A 65 1.84 -0.76 9.46
CA MET A 65 1.87 -2.02 10.18
C MET A 65 1.11 -1.95 11.50
N ALA A 66 1.31 -0.89 12.30
CA ALA A 66 0.59 -0.72 13.55
C ALA A 66 -0.92 -0.55 13.32
N PHE A 67 -1.31 0.30 12.37
CA PHE A 67 -2.71 0.53 12.00
C PHE A 67 -3.39 -0.77 11.57
N THR A 68 -2.77 -1.52 10.66
CA THR A 68 -3.27 -2.80 10.17
C THR A 68 -3.36 -3.81 11.30
N PHE A 69 -2.32 -3.92 12.14
CA PHE A 69 -2.32 -4.83 13.29
C PHE A 69 -3.46 -4.54 14.26
N PHE A 70 -3.63 -3.30 14.71
CA PHE A 70 -4.68 -2.95 15.66
C PHE A 70 -6.07 -3.13 15.05
N THR A 71 -6.25 -2.83 13.76
CA THR A 71 -7.54 -2.98 13.10
C THR A 71 -7.90 -4.45 12.89
N VAL A 72 -6.92 -5.28 12.51
CA VAL A 72 -7.06 -6.74 12.40
C VAL A 72 -7.33 -7.37 13.77
N LEU A 73 -6.61 -6.96 14.81
CA LEU A 73 -6.79 -7.45 16.17
C LEU A 73 -8.19 -7.09 16.73
N ALA A 74 -8.66 -5.88 16.45
CA ALA A 74 -10.02 -5.45 16.79
C ALA A 74 -11.09 -6.20 16.00
N TYR A 75 -10.74 -6.79 14.86
CA TYR A 75 -11.66 -7.53 14.02
C TYR A 75 -11.91 -8.94 14.57
N LYS A 76 -13.13 -9.22 15.02
CA LYS A 76 -13.63 -10.58 15.33
C LYS A 76 -12.67 -11.47 16.16
N LYS A 77 -12.34 -11.05 17.39
CA LYS A 77 -11.65 -11.88 18.40
C LYS A 77 -10.54 -12.78 17.80
N LEU A 78 -9.70 -12.21 16.95
CA LEU A 78 -8.55 -12.93 16.40
C LEU A 78 -7.51 -13.13 17.49
N GLU A 79 -6.76 -14.22 17.40
CA GLU A 79 -5.61 -14.39 18.26
C GLU A 79 -4.50 -13.42 17.83
N ILE A 80 -3.69 -12.98 18.79
CA ILE A 80 -2.56 -12.06 18.52
C ILE A 80 -1.62 -12.64 17.45
N LYS A 81 -1.40 -13.96 17.47
CA LYS A 81 -0.57 -14.67 16.49
C LYS A 81 -1.14 -14.55 15.07
N GLU A 82 -2.44 -14.75 14.91
CA GLU A 82 -3.12 -14.60 13.63
C GLU A 82 -3.01 -13.16 13.12
N ALA A 83 -3.25 -12.18 13.99
CA ALA A 83 -3.17 -10.76 13.64
C ALA A 83 -1.77 -10.36 13.18
N ILE A 84 -0.71 -10.87 13.85
CA ILE A 84 0.68 -10.65 13.43
C ILE A 84 0.92 -11.21 12.04
N LEU A 85 0.54 -12.47 11.78
CA LEU A 85 0.77 -13.12 10.48
C LEU A 85 0.03 -12.41 9.35
N ILE A 86 -1.24 -12.06 9.57
CA ILE A 86 -2.05 -11.32 8.58
C ILE A 86 -1.41 -9.98 8.26
N THR A 87 -1.00 -9.23 9.29
CA THR A 87 -0.38 -7.91 9.11
C THR A 87 0.94 -8.02 8.34
N LEU A 88 1.80 -8.97 8.71
CA LEU A 88 3.06 -9.18 8.02
C LEU A 88 2.83 -9.55 6.56
N VAL A 89 1.93 -10.49 6.26
CA VAL A 89 1.65 -10.88 4.87
C VAL A 89 1.04 -9.74 4.06
N ALA A 90 0.16 -8.94 4.64
CA ALA A 90 -0.42 -7.78 3.99
C ALA A 90 0.64 -6.74 3.63
N GLU A 91 1.46 -6.33 4.61
CA GLU A 91 2.41 -5.23 4.46
C GLU A 91 3.63 -5.62 3.63
N PHE A 92 4.21 -6.80 3.85
CA PHE A 92 5.32 -7.29 3.03
C PHE A 92 4.87 -7.65 1.61
N GLY A 93 3.69 -8.27 1.48
CA GLY A 93 3.10 -8.55 0.17
C GLY A 93 2.88 -7.27 -0.62
N PHE A 94 2.31 -6.24 0.03
CA PHE A 94 2.13 -4.92 -0.53
C PHE A 94 3.45 -4.27 -0.97
N MET A 95 4.50 -4.30 -0.13
CA MET A 95 5.81 -3.74 -0.52
C MET A 95 6.39 -4.40 -1.76
N ILE A 96 6.41 -5.74 -1.81
CA ILE A 96 6.94 -6.49 -2.96
C ILE A 96 6.16 -6.15 -4.23
N ALA A 97 4.84 -6.12 -4.11
CA ALA A 97 3.93 -5.74 -5.18
C ALA A 97 4.17 -4.32 -5.68
N PHE A 98 4.30 -3.37 -4.77
CA PHE A 98 4.53 -1.96 -5.09
C PHE A 98 5.86 -1.77 -5.81
N ILE A 99 6.95 -2.40 -5.32
CA ILE A 99 8.27 -2.38 -5.99
C ILE A 99 8.20 -3.03 -7.38
N SER A 100 7.46 -4.13 -7.50
CA SER A 100 7.30 -4.82 -8.80
C SER A 100 6.53 -3.96 -9.79
N LEU A 101 5.43 -3.32 -9.36
CA LEU A 101 4.67 -2.39 -10.19
C LEU A 101 5.51 -1.19 -10.60
N TYR A 102 6.30 -0.64 -9.68
CA TYR A 102 7.22 0.45 -9.98
C TYR A 102 8.17 0.06 -11.11
N PHE A 103 8.84 -1.08 -11.00
CA PHE A 103 9.76 -1.55 -12.02
C PHE A 103 9.08 -1.72 -13.39
N ILE A 104 7.87 -2.29 -13.41
CA ILE A 104 7.08 -2.46 -14.63
C ILE A 104 6.70 -1.10 -15.23
N PHE A 105 6.18 -0.17 -14.42
CA PHE A 105 5.77 1.15 -14.90
C PHE A 105 6.94 1.97 -15.41
N THR A 106 8.08 1.99 -14.71
CA THR A 106 9.29 2.66 -15.18
C THR A 106 9.78 2.06 -16.50
N THR A 107 9.84 0.74 -16.61
CA THR A 107 10.28 0.06 -17.84
C THR A 107 9.36 0.39 -19.01
N LEU A 108 8.04 0.35 -18.80
CA LEU A 108 7.07 0.71 -19.83
C LEU A 108 7.14 2.20 -20.18
N GLY A 109 7.29 3.08 -19.18
CA GLY A 109 7.47 4.52 -19.37
C GLY A 109 8.64 4.82 -20.30
N THR A 110 9.81 4.20 -20.06
CA THR A 110 11.01 4.36 -20.88
C THR A 110 10.84 3.79 -22.29
N ILE A 111 10.18 2.63 -22.46
CA ILE A 111 9.97 2.03 -23.78
C ILE A 111 8.99 2.84 -24.63
N PHE A 112 7.92 3.37 -24.02
CA PHE A 112 6.86 4.10 -24.72
C PHE A 112 7.05 5.62 -24.74
N GLY A 113 8.09 6.15 -24.08
CA GLY A 113 8.38 7.59 -24.02
C GLY A 113 7.29 8.40 -23.33
N ILE A 114 6.62 7.83 -22.31
CA ILE A 114 5.54 8.50 -21.58
C ILE A 114 6.13 9.14 -20.32
N GLU A 115 6.34 10.46 -20.35
CA GLU A 115 6.94 11.25 -19.26
C GLU A 115 6.22 11.08 -17.90
N GLY A 116 4.90 10.83 -17.89
CA GLY A 116 4.13 10.59 -16.65
C GLY A 116 4.25 9.18 -16.06
N LEU A 117 4.87 8.23 -16.77
CA LEU A 117 5.16 6.86 -16.34
C LEU A 117 6.67 6.64 -16.12
N GLU A 118 7.49 7.53 -16.69
CA GLU A 118 8.85 7.79 -16.21
C GLU A 118 8.75 8.43 -14.82
N LEU A 119 8.45 7.62 -13.81
CA LEU A 119 8.57 8.02 -12.42
C LEU A 119 10.06 8.31 -12.16
N ASN A 120 10.49 9.53 -12.48
CA ASN A 120 11.77 10.11 -12.09
C ASN A 120 11.70 10.53 -10.62
N LEU A 121 11.22 9.62 -9.76
CA LEU A 121 11.40 9.72 -8.32
C LEU A 121 12.86 9.35 -8.12
N ASP A 122 13.70 10.37 -8.04
CA ASP A 122 15.11 10.26 -7.68
C ASP A 122 15.18 9.35 -6.45
N TRP A 123 16.03 8.32 -6.46
CA TRP A 123 16.11 7.38 -5.34
C TRP A 123 16.34 8.12 -4.02
N ASP A 124 16.96 9.31 -4.11
CA ASP A 124 17.08 10.26 -3.02
C ASP A 124 15.74 10.73 -2.46
N GLU A 125 14.67 10.96 -3.21
CA GLU A 125 13.37 11.39 -2.67
C GLU A 125 12.67 10.28 -1.86
N LEU A 126 12.70 9.04 -2.34
CA LEU A 126 12.14 7.88 -1.63
C LEU A 126 12.96 7.50 -0.40
N ILE A 127 14.30 7.54 -0.52
CA ILE A 127 15.19 7.28 0.61
C ILE A 127 15.14 8.45 1.60
N HIS A 128 15.01 9.69 1.16
CA HIS A 128 14.85 10.84 2.05
C HIS A 128 13.50 10.81 2.76
N TYR A 129 12.42 10.35 2.11
CA TYR A 129 11.13 10.08 2.76
C TYR A 129 11.22 8.91 3.77
N ALA A 130 12.05 7.91 3.49
CA ALA A 130 12.29 6.77 4.40
C ALA A 130 13.33 7.05 5.51
N MET A 131 14.23 8.03 5.33
CA MET A 131 15.31 8.38 6.28
C MET A 131 15.01 9.63 7.10
N HIS A 132 14.03 10.46 6.72
CA HIS A 132 13.54 11.57 7.54
C HIS A 132 12.40 11.13 8.49
N SER A 133 12.37 9.84 8.85
CA SER A 133 11.60 9.28 9.96
C SER A 133 12.48 9.05 11.18
#